data_AF-A0A1V5RAQ5-F1
#
_entry.id   AF-A0A1V5RAQ5-F1
#
_cell.length_a   1.000
_cell.length_b   1.000
_cell.length_c   1.000
_cell.angle_alpha   90.00
_cell.angle_beta   90.00
_cell.angle_gamma   90.00
#
_symmetry.space_group_name_H-M   'P 1'
#
loop_
_entity.id
_entity.type
_entity.pdbx_description
1 polymer ?
#
loop_
_entity_poly.entity_id
_entity_poly.type
_entity_poly.pdbx_seq_one_letter_code
_entity_poly.pdbx_strand_id
1 'polypeptide(L)'
;MSVPGDKPATPHVVILTSSIVKGLHEMLQGVLQYAQEHGPWRIYQQENRPWMYRLQDVRQWGCTGIIAADHHSVEEARQIAGLGLPVVVLLQPHPMRRPDYPLYPYPCALWDSAAIGRMAAEYFIERRYTRFAFVGHTVSETYWSLEREQSFRRTLRKAGHRDCHLYGACSEAEQRDWAVERPRMEAWLKALPKPVALFAPNDRRGKQVLDACVDAGVSVPDEVAVLGVDNDEWICEATVPTLSSVQCDPKPAGYRIAEHLDRLMRGARLKKREYLVGAIRVVTRQSTEWMAIADKPVARALTYIREAASAPTLRVTDVARVCGLSRRATEIRFKNATGRTVREEIEHVRLERLRALLVESDLTIGKLARRCGFECQTHLGRIFRKRFNTTMGQYRAAARGGP
;
A
#
# COMPACT_ATOMS: atom_id res chain seq x y z
N MET A 1 39.09 32.59 31.57
CA MET A 1 39.34 31.20 31.13
C MET A 1 38.07 30.41 31.37
N SER A 2 37.31 30.18 30.31
CA SER A 2 36.05 29.44 30.35
C SER A 2 36.36 27.95 30.34
N VAL A 3 35.79 27.19 31.28
CA VAL A 3 35.84 25.72 31.31
C VAL A 3 35.33 25.19 29.97
N PRO A 4 36.00 24.23 29.30
CA PRO A 4 35.47 23.61 28.09
C PRO A 4 34.15 22.91 28.47
N GLY A 5 33.03 23.42 27.98
CA GLY A 5 31.74 22.76 28.12
C GLY A 5 31.80 21.39 27.46
N ASP A 6 31.55 20.35 28.24
CA ASP A 6 31.41 18.98 27.74
C ASP A 6 30.42 18.99 26.57
N LYS A 7 30.90 18.70 25.36
CA LYS A 7 29.99 18.50 24.23
C LYS A 7 29.10 17.30 24.60
N PRO A 8 27.76 17.41 24.49
CA PRO A 8 26.89 16.28 24.77
C PRO A 8 27.33 15.08 23.90
N ALA A 9 27.51 13.92 24.55
CA ALA A 9 27.97 12.72 23.87
C ALA A 9 27.03 12.38 22.69
N THR A 10 27.61 12.17 21.51
CA THR A 10 26.88 11.80 20.29
C THR A 10 26.03 10.55 20.55
N PRO A 11 24.70 10.59 20.40
CA PRO A 11 23.87 9.40 20.54
C PRO A 11 24.28 8.31 19.55
N HIS A 12 24.43 7.10 20.08
CA HIS A 12 24.72 5.88 19.33
C HIS A 12 23.44 5.03 19.35
N VAL A 13 22.75 4.95 18.21
CA VAL A 13 21.44 4.31 18.10
C VAL A 13 21.52 3.06 17.27
N VAL A 14 21.04 1.94 17.80
CA VAL A 14 20.89 0.69 17.04
C VAL A 14 19.44 0.54 16.62
N ILE A 15 19.21 0.28 15.32
CA ILE A 15 17.90 -0.03 14.77
C ILE A 15 17.86 -1.54 14.49
N LEU A 16 17.01 -2.26 15.20
CA LEU A 16 16.80 -3.69 15.06
C LEU A 16 15.55 -3.93 14.23
N THR A 17 15.68 -4.57 13.07
CA THR A 17 14.55 -4.88 12.19
C THR A 17 14.71 -6.26 11.53
N SER A 18 13.62 -6.87 11.09
CA SER A 18 13.63 -8.13 10.32
C SER A 18 13.29 -7.92 8.85
N SER A 19 12.49 -6.90 8.53
CA SER A 19 12.09 -6.55 7.17
C SER A 19 11.85 -5.05 7.03
N ILE A 20 11.91 -4.52 5.81
CA ILE A 20 11.57 -3.12 5.53
C ILE A 20 10.40 -3.10 4.56
N VAL A 21 9.20 -2.95 5.11
CA VAL A 21 7.98 -2.62 4.37
C VAL A 21 7.84 -1.11 4.25
N LYS A 22 7.01 -0.62 3.31
CA LYS A 22 6.81 0.82 3.07
C LYS A 22 6.55 1.61 4.35
N GLY A 23 5.63 1.13 5.19
CA GLY A 23 5.30 1.81 6.46
C GLY A 23 6.50 1.97 7.39
N LEU A 24 7.37 0.96 7.49
CA LEU A 24 8.59 1.06 8.30
C LEU A 24 9.58 2.03 7.67
N HIS A 25 9.76 1.93 6.35
CA HIS A 25 10.66 2.80 5.61
C HIS A 25 10.33 4.28 5.83
N GLU A 26 9.06 4.66 5.71
CA GLU A 26 8.61 6.04 5.93
C GLU A 26 8.76 6.49 7.40
N MET A 27 8.54 5.59 8.37
CA MET A 27 8.86 5.89 9.78
C MET A 27 10.35 6.15 9.97
N LEU A 28 11.22 5.31 9.38
CA LEU A 28 12.67 5.47 9.46
C LEU A 28 13.14 6.76 8.79
N GLN A 29 12.49 7.21 7.70
CA GLN A 29 12.74 8.55 7.14
C GLN A 29 12.43 9.67 8.15
N GLY A 30 11.39 9.51 8.98
CA GLY A 30 11.08 10.43 10.07
C GLY A 30 12.15 10.42 11.17
N VAL A 31 12.64 9.24 11.53
CA VAL A 31 13.76 9.09 12.48
C VAL A 31 15.02 9.77 11.94
N LEU A 32 15.36 9.53 10.67
CA LEU A 32 16.51 10.14 10.01
C LEU A 32 16.37 11.67 9.95
N GLN A 33 15.18 12.18 9.65
CA GLN A 33 14.92 13.62 9.65
C GLN A 33 15.19 14.22 11.03
N TYR A 34 14.67 13.63 12.11
CA TYR A 34 14.95 14.11 13.48
C TYR A 34 16.45 14.09 13.79
N ALA A 35 17.12 12.98 13.46
CA ALA A 35 18.56 12.82 13.69
C ALA A 35 19.42 13.82 12.91
N GLN A 36 18.98 14.27 11.73
CA GLN A 36 19.65 15.31 10.94
C GLN A 36 19.45 16.71 11.53
N GLU A 37 18.25 16.99 12.04
CA GLU A 37 17.90 18.29 12.62
C GLU A 37 18.49 18.51 14.02
N HIS A 38 18.59 17.45 14.84
CA HIS A 38 18.97 17.52 16.27
C HIS A 38 20.23 16.71 16.62
N GLY A 39 20.93 16.20 15.60
CA GLY A 39 22.12 15.37 15.74
C GLY A 39 23.41 16.12 16.08
N PRO A 40 24.56 15.44 15.98
CA PRO A 40 24.78 14.20 15.24
C PRO A 40 24.29 12.95 15.98
N TRP A 41 23.64 12.02 15.27
CA TRP A 41 23.42 10.63 15.72
C TRP A 41 24.28 9.68 14.90
N ARG A 42 24.85 8.66 15.55
CA ARG A 42 25.43 7.49 14.89
C ARG A 42 24.41 6.38 14.89
N ILE A 43 23.88 6.06 13.71
CA ILE A 43 22.85 5.04 13.55
C ILE A 43 23.48 3.79 12.95
N TYR A 44 23.31 2.65 13.62
CA TYR A 44 23.64 1.34 13.09
C TYR A 44 22.36 0.54 12.86
N GLN A 45 22.11 0.16 11.60
CA GLN A 45 20.99 -0.69 11.25
C GLN A 45 21.43 -2.15 11.27
N GLN A 46 20.72 -2.97 12.05
CA GLN A 46 20.93 -4.40 12.12
C GLN A 46 19.66 -5.12 11.66
N GLU A 47 19.78 -5.88 10.57
CA GLU A 47 18.72 -6.76 10.10
C GLU A 47 18.90 -8.17 10.68
N ASN A 48 17.80 -8.81 11.06
CA ASN A 48 17.80 -10.18 11.57
C ASN A 48 17.96 -11.21 10.44
N ARG A 49 19.05 -11.11 9.66
CA ARG A 49 19.40 -12.07 8.59
C ARG A 49 20.57 -12.94 9.03
N PRO A 50 20.59 -14.25 8.70
CA PRO A 50 21.68 -15.15 9.09
C PRO A 50 23.07 -14.75 8.58
N TRP A 51 23.14 -14.10 7.42
CA TRP A 51 24.40 -13.72 6.75
C TRP A 51 24.84 -12.28 7.00
N MET A 52 24.13 -11.50 7.82
CA MET A 52 24.51 -10.13 8.14
C MET A 52 25.30 -10.10 9.46
N TYR A 53 26.40 -9.34 9.47
CA TYR A 53 27.18 -9.09 10.68
C TYR A 53 26.29 -8.42 11.73
N ARG A 54 26.23 -9.02 12.92
CA ARG A 54 25.52 -8.48 14.08
C ARG A 54 26.50 -7.85 15.05
N LEU A 55 26.12 -6.71 15.59
CA LEU A 55 26.74 -6.15 16.78
C LEU A 55 26.43 -7.09 17.96
N GLN A 56 27.42 -7.89 18.33
CA GLN A 56 27.29 -8.90 19.40
C GLN A 56 27.15 -8.24 20.78
N ASP A 57 27.91 -7.16 21.01
CA ASP A 57 27.82 -6.36 22.23
C ASP A 57 27.52 -4.90 21.89
N VAL A 58 26.23 -4.57 21.90
CA VAL A 58 25.76 -3.20 21.67
C VAL A 58 26.21 -2.24 22.76
N ARG A 59 26.43 -2.70 24.00
CA ARG A 59 26.92 -1.84 25.09
C ARG A 59 28.38 -1.49 24.90
N GLN A 60 29.22 -2.46 24.50
CA GLN A 60 30.63 -2.22 24.19
C GLN A 60 30.81 -1.24 23.03
N TRP A 61 29.90 -1.25 22.04
CA TRP A 61 29.87 -0.25 20.96
C TRP A 61 29.47 1.16 21.42
N GLY A 62 29.06 1.31 22.69
CA GLY A 62 28.60 2.56 23.27
C GLY A 62 27.17 2.92 22.89
N CYS A 63 26.32 1.94 22.57
CA CYS A 63 24.91 2.18 22.27
C CYS A 63 24.22 2.90 23.42
N THR A 64 23.57 4.03 23.10
CA THR A 64 22.80 4.85 24.02
C THR A 64 21.30 4.67 23.86
N GLY A 65 20.82 4.12 22.74
CA GLY A 65 19.40 3.90 22.51
C GLY A 65 19.09 2.88 21.42
N ILE A 66 17.92 2.25 21.53
CA ILE A 66 17.48 1.18 20.63
C ILE A 66 16.13 1.55 20.00
N ILE A 67 16.03 1.34 18.69
CA ILE A 67 14.77 1.33 17.95
C ILE A 67 14.49 -0.12 17.57
N ALA A 68 13.52 -0.75 18.24
CA ALA A 68 13.05 -2.09 17.93
C ALA A 68 11.89 -1.99 16.93
N ALA A 69 12.01 -2.62 15.76
CA ALA A 69 11.05 -2.51 14.68
C ALA A 69 10.53 -3.87 14.21
N ASP A 70 9.26 -3.90 13.83
CA ASP A 70 8.59 -5.10 13.28
C ASP A 70 8.53 -6.26 14.31
N HIS A 71 8.59 -7.51 13.85
CA HIS A 71 8.49 -8.68 14.73
C HIS A 71 9.83 -9.07 15.36
N HIS A 72 9.83 -9.10 16.70
CA HIS A 72 10.81 -9.79 17.55
C HIS A 72 10.19 -11.01 18.24
N SER A 73 10.91 -12.11 18.31
CA SER A 73 10.52 -13.24 19.16
C SER A 73 10.47 -12.80 20.63
N VAL A 74 9.76 -13.56 21.48
CA VAL A 74 9.70 -13.24 22.92
C VAL A 74 11.10 -13.24 23.54
N GLU A 75 11.99 -14.11 23.07
CA GLU A 75 13.36 -14.21 23.57
C GLU A 75 14.21 -13.00 23.17
N GLU A 76 14.15 -12.58 21.90
CA GLU A 76 14.80 -11.36 21.43
C GLU A 76 14.29 -10.12 22.18
N ALA A 77 12.98 -10.05 22.40
CA ALA A 77 12.36 -8.97 23.17
C ALA A 77 12.85 -8.92 24.63
N ARG A 78 13.03 -10.10 25.28
CA ARG A 78 13.63 -10.19 26.62
C ARG A 78 15.08 -9.73 26.62
N GLN A 79 15.86 -10.12 25.60
CA GLN A 79 17.25 -9.69 25.47
C GLN A 79 17.33 -8.17 25.33
N ILE A 80 16.52 -7.57 24.45
CA ILE A 80 16.46 -6.11 24.26
C ILE A 80 16.08 -5.41 25.57
N ALA A 81 15.03 -5.87 26.27
CA ALA A 81 14.61 -5.28 27.54
C ALA A 81 15.67 -5.43 28.64
N GLY A 82 16.40 -6.55 28.66
CA GLY A 82 17.49 -6.82 29.61
C GLY A 82 18.73 -5.94 29.41
N LEU A 83 18.87 -5.27 28.26
CA LEU A 83 19.96 -4.32 28.03
C LEU A 83 19.85 -3.04 28.87
N GLY A 84 18.71 -2.76 29.51
CA GLY A 84 18.57 -1.58 30.36
C GLY A 84 18.90 -0.24 29.69
N LEU A 85 18.84 -0.19 28.35
CA LEU A 85 19.04 0.99 27.53
C LEU A 85 17.67 1.62 27.21
N PRO A 86 17.61 2.92 26.91
CA PRO A 86 16.45 3.54 26.27
C PRO A 86 15.98 2.75 25.04
N VAL A 87 14.71 2.35 25.02
CA VAL A 87 14.11 1.63 23.87
C VAL A 87 12.83 2.33 23.45
N VAL A 88 12.63 2.43 22.13
CA VAL A 88 11.34 2.74 21.52
C VAL A 88 11.00 1.70 20.45
N VAL A 89 9.71 1.55 20.16
CA VAL A 89 9.22 0.52 19.23
C VAL A 89 8.57 1.14 17.99
N LEU A 90 8.89 0.63 16.81
CA LEU A 90 8.20 0.91 15.55
C LEU A 90 7.37 -0.30 15.12
N LEU A 91 6.12 -0.07 14.69
CA LEU A 91 5.24 -1.12 14.13
C LEU A 91 5.06 -2.33 15.05
N GLN A 92 4.58 -2.10 16.26
CA GLN A 92 4.32 -3.15 17.25
C GLN A 92 3.39 -4.25 16.69
N PRO A 93 3.79 -5.52 16.49
CA PRO A 93 2.90 -6.61 16.08
C PRO A 93 2.02 -7.16 17.23
N HIS A 94 1.06 -8.03 16.90
CA HIS A 94 0.06 -8.56 17.85
C HIS A 94 0.59 -9.12 19.18
N PRO A 95 1.67 -9.94 19.25
CA PRO A 95 2.15 -10.40 20.56
C PRO A 95 2.57 -9.23 21.45
N MET A 96 3.01 -8.12 20.87
CA MET A 96 3.52 -6.97 21.61
C MET A 96 2.44 -6.09 22.26
N ARG A 97 1.15 -6.30 21.94
CA ARG A 97 0.04 -5.63 22.65
C ARG A 97 -0.41 -6.37 23.91
N ARG A 98 0.14 -7.55 24.16
CA ARG A 98 -0.16 -8.31 25.37
C ARG A 98 0.66 -7.73 26.53
N PRO A 99 0.06 -7.48 27.71
CA PRO A 99 0.77 -6.91 28.87
C PRO A 99 1.99 -7.72 29.34
N ASP A 100 2.02 -9.02 29.05
CA ASP A 100 3.10 -9.95 29.38
C ASP A 100 4.27 -9.93 28.37
N TYR A 101 4.15 -9.20 27.25
CA TYR A 101 5.24 -9.10 26.28
C TYR A 101 6.36 -8.16 26.76
N PRO A 102 7.65 -8.56 26.65
CA PRO A 102 8.76 -7.81 27.25
C PRO A 102 8.91 -6.35 26.80
N LEU A 103 8.54 -6.04 25.54
CA LEU A 103 8.60 -4.67 25.02
C LEU A 103 7.25 -3.91 25.12
N TYR A 104 6.22 -4.49 25.73
CA TYR A 104 4.94 -3.81 25.98
C TYR A 104 5.05 -2.46 26.74
N PRO A 105 5.93 -2.28 27.75
CA PRO A 105 5.96 -1.04 28.53
C PRO A 105 6.64 0.13 27.82
N TYR A 106 7.28 -0.10 26.66
CA TYR A 106 8.04 0.93 25.97
C TYR A 106 7.17 1.82 25.06
N PRO A 107 7.57 3.08 24.82
CA PRO A 107 6.90 3.95 23.85
C PRO A 107 6.91 3.32 22.46
N CYS A 108 5.81 3.48 21.72
CA CYS A 108 5.67 2.85 20.41
C CYS A 108 4.95 3.71 19.38
N ALA A 109 5.26 3.50 18.10
CA ALA A 109 4.49 4.02 16.97
C ALA A 109 3.54 2.93 16.44
N LEU A 110 2.24 3.27 16.33
CA LEU A 110 1.16 2.33 15.98
C LEU A 110 0.28 2.88 14.88
N TRP A 111 -0.35 2.00 14.11
CA TRP A 111 -1.39 2.42 13.17
C TRP A 111 -2.64 2.90 13.90
N ASP A 112 -3.20 4.05 13.52
CA ASP A 112 -4.56 4.43 13.88
C ASP A 112 -5.56 3.61 13.05
N SER A 113 -5.65 2.32 13.36
CA SER A 113 -6.54 1.39 12.68
C SER A 113 -8.01 1.80 12.79
N ALA A 114 -8.37 2.54 13.85
CA ALA A 114 -9.70 3.09 14.00
C ALA A 114 -9.99 4.20 12.96
N ALA A 115 -9.07 5.15 12.77
CA ALA A 115 -9.19 6.17 11.74
C ALA A 115 -9.16 5.58 10.31
N ILE A 116 -8.27 4.62 10.06
CA ILE A 116 -8.17 3.94 8.76
C ILE A 116 -9.48 3.21 8.42
N GLY A 117 -10.00 2.39 9.33
CA GLY A 117 -11.25 1.66 9.08
C GLY A 117 -12.46 2.58 8.93
N ARG A 118 -12.49 3.72 9.64
CA ARG A 118 -13.54 4.74 9.47
C ARG A 118 -13.46 5.40 8.09
N MET A 119 -12.28 5.84 7.66
CA MET A 119 -12.07 6.46 6.35
C MET A 119 -12.46 5.52 5.20
N ALA A 120 -12.12 4.22 5.31
CA ALA A 120 -12.53 3.22 4.32
C ALA A 120 -14.05 3.05 4.23
N ALA A 121 -14.76 3.07 5.36
CA ALA A 121 -16.22 2.97 5.39
C ALA A 121 -16.88 4.23 4.79
N GLU A 122 -16.45 5.42 5.23
CA GLU A 122 -16.94 6.71 4.73
C GLU A 122 -16.74 6.81 3.21
N TYR A 123 -15.56 6.42 2.72
CA TYR A 123 -15.22 6.38 1.30
C TYR A 123 -16.22 5.58 0.44
N PHE A 124 -16.62 4.39 0.91
CA PHE A 124 -17.57 3.55 0.20
C PHE A 124 -19.02 4.01 0.36
N ILE A 125 -19.40 4.55 1.52
CA ILE A 125 -20.73 5.14 1.75
C ILE A 125 -20.96 6.34 0.82
N GLU A 126 -19.97 7.23 0.68
CA GLU A 126 -20.02 8.38 -0.23
C GLU A 126 -20.23 7.95 -1.69
N ARG A 127 -19.71 6.76 -2.06
CA ARG A 127 -19.87 6.14 -3.38
C ARG A 127 -21.14 5.30 -3.53
N ARG A 128 -22.05 5.36 -2.55
CA ARG A 128 -23.38 4.74 -2.57
C ARG A 128 -23.38 3.20 -2.61
N TYR A 129 -22.29 2.56 -2.18
CA TYR A 129 -22.33 1.12 -1.95
C TYR A 129 -23.31 0.81 -0.81
N THR A 130 -24.07 -0.29 -0.96
CA THR A 130 -25.01 -0.76 0.07
C THR A 130 -24.64 -2.13 0.63
N ARG A 131 -23.67 -2.81 0.01
CA ARG A 131 -23.17 -4.13 0.38
C ARG A 131 -21.67 -4.03 0.58
N PHE A 132 -21.19 -4.63 1.66
CA PHE A 132 -19.80 -4.48 2.09
C PHE A 132 -19.19 -5.83 2.37
N ALA A 133 -17.88 -5.92 2.18
CA ALA A 133 -17.10 -7.09 2.55
C ALA A 133 -15.76 -6.65 3.15
N PHE A 134 -15.19 -7.51 3.98
CA PHE A 134 -13.85 -7.34 4.53
C PHE A 134 -13.08 -8.65 4.43
N VAL A 135 -11.83 -8.55 4.01
CA VAL A 135 -10.89 -9.67 4.01
C VAL A 135 -9.86 -9.46 5.10
N GLY A 136 -9.67 -10.39 6.03
CA GLY A 136 -8.64 -10.25 7.08
C GLY A 136 -7.22 -10.43 6.55
N HIS A 137 -6.24 -10.05 7.38
CA HIS A 137 -4.87 -10.54 7.26
C HIS A 137 -4.83 -12.07 7.41
N THR A 138 -3.84 -12.72 6.81
CA THR A 138 -3.73 -14.20 6.80
C THR A 138 -3.58 -14.77 8.21
N VAL A 139 -2.86 -14.06 9.08
CA VAL A 139 -2.78 -14.35 10.52
C VAL A 139 -3.95 -13.66 11.23
N SER A 140 -4.94 -14.43 11.67
CA SER A 140 -6.22 -13.93 12.22
C SER A 140 -6.06 -13.03 13.44
N GLU A 141 -5.05 -13.28 14.27
CA GLU A 141 -4.80 -12.48 15.47
C GLU A 141 -4.19 -11.11 15.19
N THR A 142 -3.92 -10.74 13.93
CA THR A 142 -3.20 -9.49 13.65
C THR A 142 -4.00 -8.24 14.06
N TYR A 143 -3.63 -7.59 15.18
CA TYR A 143 -4.44 -6.52 15.80
C TYR A 143 -4.83 -5.43 14.81
N TRP A 144 -3.90 -4.95 13.98
CA TRP A 144 -4.18 -3.81 13.10
C TRP A 144 -5.23 -4.18 12.06
N SER A 145 -5.29 -5.44 11.61
CA SER A 145 -6.34 -5.95 10.72
C SER A 145 -7.69 -6.03 11.46
N LEU A 146 -7.69 -6.59 12.67
CA LEU A 146 -8.91 -6.73 13.49
C LEU A 146 -9.51 -5.36 13.85
N GLU A 147 -8.69 -4.40 14.25
CA GLU A 147 -9.14 -3.06 14.59
C GLU A 147 -9.65 -2.27 13.37
N ARG A 148 -9.02 -2.47 12.20
CA ARG A 148 -9.50 -1.91 10.93
C ARG A 148 -10.89 -2.48 10.60
N GLU A 149 -11.09 -3.80 10.72
CA GLU A 149 -12.40 -4.45 10.54
C GLU A 149 -13.46 -3.88 11.50
N GLN A 150 -13.15 -3.88 12.80
CA GLN A 150 -14.09 -3.44 13.83
C GLN A 150 -14.51 -1.98 13.61
N SER A 151 -13.56 -1.10 13.28
CA SER A 151 -13.87 0.31 13.02
C SER A 151 -14.66 0.49 11.73
N PHE A 152 -14.31 -0.25 10.67
CA PHE A 152 -15.05 -0.27 9.41
C PHE A 152 -16.52 -0.65 9.64
N ARG A 153 -16.77 -1.81 10.26
CA ARG A 153 -18.14 -2.30 10.55
C ARG A 153 -18.91 -1.38 11.48
N ARG A 154 -18.26 -0.83 12.51
CA ARG A 154 -18.90 0.14 13.43
C ARG A 154 -19.34 1.39 12.69
N THR A 155 -18.54 1.89 11.75
CA THR A 155 -18.86 3.07 10.95
C THR A 155 -20.00 2.78 9.98
N LEU A 156 -19.97 1.62 9.29
CA LEU A 156 -21.07 1.15 8.45
C LEU A 156 -22.40 1.05 9.22
N ARG A 157 -22.38 0.45 10.42
CA ARG A 157 -23.56 0.32 11.28
C ARG A 157 -24.14 1.66 11.69
N LYS A 158 -23.31 2.65 11.99
CA LYS A 158 -23.76 4.02 12.30
C LYS A 158 -24.45 4.68 11.11
N ALA A 159 -24.04 4.36 9.89
CA ALA A 159 -24.67 4.81 8.66
C ALA A 159 -25.89 3.96 8.22
N GLY A 160 -26.33 3.00 9.03
CA GLY A 160 -27.50 2.16 8.74
C GLY A 160 -27.19 0.88 7.95
N HIS A 161 -25.93 0.62 7.60
CA HIS A 161 -25.53 -0.59 6.89
C HIS A 161 -25.15 -1.69 7.88
N ARG A 162 -25.97 -2.74 7.95
CA ARG A 162 -25.76 -3.89 8.87
C ARG A 162 -25.09 -5.08 8.21
N ASP A 163 -25.13 -5.14 6.88
CA ASP A 163 -24.62 -6.27 6.11
C ASP A 163 -23.16 -6.03 5.71
N CYS A 164 -22.26 -6.84 6.25
CA CYS A 164 -20.83 -6.82 5.94
C CYS A 164 -20.29 -8.25 5.98
N HIS A 165 -19.96 -8.79 4.81
CA HIS A 165 -19.45 -10.16 4.67
C HIS A 165 -17.99 -10.25 5.09
N LEU A 166 -17.65 -11.24 5.91
CA LEU A 166 -16.28 -11.46 6.36
C LEU A 166 -15.68 -12.67 5.65
N TYR A 167 -14.47 -12.53 5.14
CA TYR A 167 -13.69 -13.67 4.68
C TYR A 167 -13.16 -14.46 5.89
N GLY A 168 -13.35 -15.78 5.88
CA GLY A 168 -12.95 -16.65 6.99
C GLY A 168 -11.42 -16.73 7.18
N ALA A 169 -11.00 -17.02 8.41
CA ALA A 169 -9.59 -17.16 8.79
C ALA A 169 -8.85 -18.21 7.93
N CYS A 170 -7.58 -17.95 7.65
CA CYS A 170 -6.73 -18.84 6.88
C CYS A 170 -6.18 -19.96 7.77
N SER A 171 -6.21 -21.19 7.28
CA SER A 171 -5.47 -22.31 7.84
C SER A 171 -3.95 -22.06 7.76
N GLU A 172 -3.15 -22.79 8.54
CA GLU A 172 -1.70 -22.64 8.50
C GLU A 172 -1.09 -22.91 7.11
N ALA A 173 -1.68 -23.82 6.33
CA ALA A 173 -1.25 -24.11 4.98
C ALA A 173 -1.49 -22.91 4.05
N GLU A 174 -2.68 -22.30 4.13
CA GLU A 174 -3.05 -21.10 3.36
C GLU A 174 -2.22 -19.87 3.76
N GLN A 175 -1.84 -19.76 5.04
CA GLN A 175 -0.95 -18.68 5.50
C GLN A 175 0.43 -18.75 4.86
N ARG A 176 0.91 -19.97 4.52
CA ARG A 176 2.22 -20.20 3.91
C ARG A 176 2.18 -20.13 2.38
N ASP A 177 1.04 -20.45 1.77
CA ASP A 177 0.93 -20.56 0.32
C ASP A 177 -0.39 -19.98 -0.22
N TRP A 178 -0.25 -18.90 -0.99
CA TRP A 178 -1.36 -18.26 -1.70
C TRP A 178 -2.05 -19.21 -2.68
N ALA A 179 -1.32 -20.12 -3.34
CA ALA A 179 -1.92 -21.04 -4.30
C ALA A 179 -2.93 -22.00 -3.64
N VAL A 180 -2.73 -22.29 -2.34
CA VAL A 180 -3.66 -23.09 -1.53
C VAL A 180 -4.90 -22.29 -1.16
N GLU A 181 -4.75 -21.02 -0.77
CA GLU A 181 -5.89 -20.17 -0.38
C GLU A 181 -6.74 -19.74 -1.57
N ARG A 182 -6.11 -19.48 -2.72
CA ARG A 182 -6.70 -18.81 -3.87
C ARG A 182 -8.07 -19.40 -4.30
N PRO A 183 -8.26 -20.73 -4.47
CA PRO A 183 -9.55 -21.28 -4.88
C PRO A 183 -10.70 -20.95 -3.91
N ARG A 184 -10.42 -20.88 -2.61
CA ARG A 184 -11.42 -20.50 -1.60
C ARG A 184 -11.74 -19.01 -1.69
N MET A 185 -10.74 -18.16 -1.94
CA MET A 185 -10.96 -16.73 -2.19
C MET A 185 -11.83 -16.50 -3.43
N GLU A 186 -11.52 -17.17 -4.55
CA GLU A 186 -12.29 -17.10 -5.79
C GLU A 186 -13.76 -17.51 -5.57
N ALA A 187 -13.99 -18.65 -4.90
CA ALA A 187 -15.34 -19.14 -4.61
C ALA A 187 -16.13 -18.16 -3.72
N TRP A 188 -15.49 -17.61 -2.69
CA TRP A 188 -16.11 -16.61 -1.83
C TRP A 188 -16.44 -15.32 -2.59
N LEU A 189 -15.50 -14.82 -3.41
CA LEU A 189 -15.72 -13.63 -4.24
C LEU A 189 -16.88 -13.84 -5.20
N LYS A 190 -17.01 -15.00 -5.86
CA LYS A 190 -18.17 -15.31 -6.74
C LYS A 190 -19.50 -15.31 -5.99
N ALA A 191 -19.51 -15.80 -4.75
CA ALA A 191 -20.72 -15.94 -3.94
C ALA A 191 -21.20 -14.61 -3.30
N LEU A 192 -20.35 -13.58 -3.22
CA LEU A 192 -20.73 -12.30 -2.63
C LEU A 192 -21.86 -11.61 -3.41
N PRO A 193 -22.82 -10.95 -2.72
CA PRO A 193 -23.91 -10.25 -3.39
C PRO A 193 -23.40 -8.98 -4.10
N LYS A 194 -23.57 -8.88 -5.42
CA LYS A 194 -23.01 -7.80 -6.27
C LYS A 194 -23.97 -6.63 -6.55
N PRO A 195 -23.50 -5.37 -6.63
CA PRO A 195 -22.12 -4.93 -6.41
C PRO A 195 -21.76 -4.89 -4.92
N VAL A 196 -20.50 -5.14 -4.58
CA VAL A 196 -19.99 -5.14 -3.19
C VAL A 196 -18.70 -4.32 -3.08
N ALA A 197 -18.61 -3.52 -2.02
CA ALA A 197 -17.40 -2.80 -1.64
C ALA A 197 -16.57 -3.64 -0.67
N LEU A 198 -15.39 -4.08 -1.08
CA LEU A 198 -14.48 -4.91 -0.31
C LEU A 198 -13.32 -4.06 0.23
N PHE A 199 -13.15 -4.09 1.55
CA PHE A 199 -12.02 -3.48 2.24
C PHE A 199 -10.97 -4.53 2.61
N ALA A 200 -9.74 -4.32 2.15
CA ALA A 200 -8.57 -5.13 2.49
C ALA A 200 -7.65 -4.36 3.46
N PRO A 201 -7.06 -5.01 4.46
CA PRO A 201 -6.40 -4.34 5.55
C PRO A 201 -4.99 -3.92 5.19
N ASN A 202 -4.45 -4.27 4.02
CA ASN A 202 -3.24 -3.68 3.44
C ASN A 202 -3.24 -3.93 1.92
N ASP A 203 -2.36 -3.26 1.20
CA ASP A 203 -2.29 -3.36 -0.26
C ASP A 203 -1.91 -4.75 -0.75
N ARG A 204 -1.08 -5.49 -0.01
CA ARG A 204 -0.70 -6.87 -0.36
C ARG A 204 -1.92 -7.79 -0.39
N ARG A 205 -2.80 -7.65 0.61
CA ARG A 205 -4.06 -8.40 0.68
C ARG A 205 -5.06 -7.92 -0.36
N GLY A 206 -5.10 -6.61 -0.63
CA GLY A 206 -5.88 -6.03 -1.72
C GLY A 206 -5.48 -6.60 -3.09
N LYS A 207 -4.17 -6.74 -3.34
CA LYS A 207 -3.65 -7.39 -4.55
C LYS A 207 -4.09 -8.84 -4.66
N GLN A 208 -4.02 -9.64 -3.59
CA GLN A 208 -4.49 -11.03 -3.62
C GLN A 208 -5.99 -11.13 -3.98
N VAL A 209 -6.81 -10.20 -3.46
CA VAL A 209 -8.23 -10.11 -3.85
C VAL A 209 -8.39 -9.77 -5.33
N LEU A 210 -7.62 -8.81 -5.86
CA LEU A 210 -7.68 -8.44 -7.27
C LEU A 210 -7.26 -9.59 -8.19
N ASP A 211 -6.16 -10.26 -7.87
CA ASP A 211 -5.68 -11.43 -8.61
C ASP A 211 -6.75 -12.54 -8.61
N ALA A 212 -7.37 -12.82 -7.46
CA ALA A 212 -8.48 -13.77 -7.36
C ALA A 212 -9.75 -13.32 -8.11
N CYS A 213 -10.04 -12.02 -8.20
CA CYS A 213 -11.14 -11.53 -9.03
C CYS A 213 -10.89 -11.80 -10.52
N VAL A 214 -9.67 -11.56 -10.99
CA VAL A 214 -9.26 -11.83 -12.38
C VAL A 214 -9.39 -13.32 -12.70
N ASP A 215 -8.81 -14.18 -11.86
CA ASP A 215 -8.85 -15.64 -12.04
C ASP A 215 -10.30 -16.18 -11.97
N ALA A 216 -11.14 -15.56 -11.13
CA ALA A 216 -12.56 -15.89 -11.00
C ALA A 216 -13.46 -15.34 -12.12
N GLY A 217 -12.97 -14.42 -12.95
CA GLY A 217 -13.80 -13.68 -13.92
C GLY A 217 -14.79 -12.71 -13.28
N VAL A 218 -14.49 -12.19 -12.08
CA VAL A 218 -15.31 -11.21 -11.34
C VAL A 218 -14.85 -9.80 -11.71
N SER A 219 -15.76 -8.95 -12.20
CA SER A 219 -15.41 -7.60 -12.66
C SER A 219 -15.04 -6.66 -11.52
N VAL A 220 -13.97 -5.89 -11.71
CA VAL A 220 -13.52 -4.84 -10.78
C VAL A 220 -13.44 -3.50 -11.54
N PRO A 221 -14.11 -2.43 -11.08
CA PRO A 221 -14.85 -2.31 -9.81
C PRO A 221 -16.34 -2.70 -9.89
N ASP A 222 -16.86 -3.07 -11.07
CA ASP A 222 -18.32 -3.15 -11.30
C ASP A 222 -19.06 -4.16 -10.43
N GLU A 223 -18.44 -5.33 -10.15
CA GLU A 223 -19.01 -6.34 -9.26
C GLU A 223 -18.39 -6.26 -7.87
N VAL A 224 -17.06 -6.11 -7.81
CA VAL A 224 -16.32 -5.95 -6.55
C VAL A 224 -15.42 -4.74 -6.66
N ALA A 225 -15.67 -3.73 -5.86
CA ALA A 225 -14.70 -2.67 -5.64
C ALA A 225 -13.75 -3.06 -4.52
N VAL A 226 -12.45 -2.80 -4.70
CA VAL A 226 -11.40 -3.24 -3.76
C VAL A 226 -10.58 -2.06 -3.29
N LEU A 227 -10.58 -1.80 -1.98
CA LEU A 227 -9.79 -0.75 -1.35
C LEU A 227 -8.72 -1.38 -0.43
N GLY A 228 -7.46 -1.00 -0.63
CA GLY A 228 -6.32 -1.37 0.23
C GLY A 228 -5.96 -0.31 1.26
N VAL A 229 -4.82 -0.49 1.93
CA VAL A 229 -4.22 0.43 2.91
C VAL A 229 -2.72 0.42 2.73
N ASP A 230 -2.08 1.57 2.99
CA ASP A 230 -0.65 1.91 2.97
C ASP A 230 -0.24 2.73 1.74
N ASN A 231 -1.03 2.67 0.66
CA ASN A 231 -0.73 3.25 -0.64
C ASN A 231 0.69 2.93 -1.11
N ASP A 232 1.10 1.67 -0.99
CA ASP A 232 2.35 1.18 -1.57
C ASP A 232 2.24 1.23 -3.10
N GLU A 233 2.90 2.20 -3.74
CA GLU A 233 2.79 2.39 -5.19
C GLU A 233 3.35 1.20 -5.96
N TRP A 234 4.33 0.47 -5.41
CA TRP A 234 4.84 -0.74 -6.04
C TRP A 234 3.77 -1.80 -6.15
N ILE A 235 2.93 -1.95 -5.13
CA ILE A 235 1.81 -2.89 -5.15
C ILE A 235 0.64 -2.30 -5.95
N CYS A 236 0.28 -1.04 -5.69
CA CYS A 236 -0.93 -0.43 -6.23
C CYS A 236 -0.89 -0.20 -7.74
N GLU A 237 0.26 0.17 -8.29
CA GLU A 237 0.42 0.39 -9.73
C GLU A 237 0.70 -0.91 -10.50
N ALA A 238 1.13 -1.98 -9.81
CA ALA A 238 1.42 -3.29 -10.41
C ALA A 238 0.21 -4.23 -10.49
N THR A 239 -0.97 -3.83 -10.02
CA THR A 239 -2.20 -4.62 -10.16
C THR A 239 -3.00 -4.20 -11.40
N VAL A 240 -3.81 -5.13 -11.91
CA VAL A 240 -4.79 -4.84 -12.97
C VAL A 240 -6.17 -5.27 -12.48
N PRO A 241 -7.12 -4.35 -12.24
CA PRO A 241 -6.97 -2.89 -12.28
C PRO A 241 -6.02 -2.34 -11.18
N THR A 242 -5.56 -1.09 -11.33
CA THR A 242 -4.72 -0.43 -10.31
C THR A 242 -5.48 -0.25 -8.98
N LEU A 243 -4.82 -0.55 -7.86
CA LEU A 243 -5.44 -0.64 -6.55
C LEU A 243 -5.58 0.75 -5.89
N SER A 244 -6.82 1.10 -5.54
CA SER A 244 -7.13 2.24 -4.69
C SER A 244 -6.72 1.91 -3.27
N SER A 245 -6.18 2.88 -2.53
CA SER A 245 -5.63 2.62 -1.20
C SER A 245 -5.77 3.80 -0.26
N VAL A 246 -5.95 3.53 1.03
CA VAL A 246 -5.84 4.52 2.09
C VAL A 246 -4.37 4.89 2.28
N GLN A 247 -4.02 6.13 1.98
CA GLN A 247 -2.69 6.68 2.24
C GLN A 247 -2.57 7.06 3.72
N CYS A 248 -1.56 6.48 4.38
CA CYS A 248 -1.22 6.78 5.77
C CYS A 248 -0.08 7.81 5.87
N ASP A 249 0.20 8.29 7.08
CA ASP A 249 1.32 9.23 7.35
C ASP A 249 2.31 8.71 8.42
N PRO A 250 3.19 7.74 8.08
CA PRO A 250 4.06 7.12 9.08
C PRO A 250 5.23 8.02 9.50
N LYS A 251 5.65 8.94 8.62
CA LYS A 251 6.85 9.76 8.81
C LYS A 251 6.78 10.65 10.07
N PRO A 252 5.69 11.38 10.37
CA PRO A 252 5.56 12.14 11.61
C PRO A 252 5.59 11.27 12.87
N ALA A 253 5.07 10.04 12.83
CA ALA A 253 5.17 9.13 13.96
C ALA A 253 6.62 8.70 14.20
N GLY A 254 7.37 8.41 13.12
CA GLY A 254 8.81 8.16 13.16
C GLY A 254 9.63 9.33 13.72
N TYR A 255 9.29 10.56 13.34
CA TYR A 255 9.94 11.76 13.88
C TYR A 255 9.71 11.89 15.40
N ARG A 256 8.45 11.78 15.84
CA ARG A 256 8.08 11.93 17.25
C ARG A 256 8.61 10.79 18.14
N ILE A 257 8.75 9.57 17.60
CA ILE A 257 9.37 8.48 18.36
C ILE A 257 10.87 8.71 18.54
N ALA A 258 11.55 9.27 17.53
CA ALA A 258 12.96 9.63 17.63
C ALA A 258 13.19 10.74 18.67
N GLU A 259 12.32 11.77 18.68
CA GLU A 259 12.30 12.79 19.73
C GLU A 259 12.13 12.16 21.13
N HIS A 260 11.22 11.19 21.27
CA HIS A 260 11.04 10.50 22.53
C HIS A 260 12.31 9.75 22.95
N LEU A 261 12.92 9.01 22.02
CA LEU A 261 14.15 8.27 22.29
C LEU A 261 15.29 9.21 22.69
N ASP A 262 15.49 10.32 21.98
CA ASP A 262 16.50 11.33 22.29
C ASP A 262 16.44 11.80 23.74
N ARG A 263 15.21 12.12 24.20
CA ARG A 263 14.97 12.58 25.56
C ARG A 263 15.28 11.48 26.58
N LEU A 264 14.91 10.23 26.29
CA LEU A 264 15.27 9.09 27.14
C LEU A 264 16.79 8.89 27.22
N MET A 265 17.50 9.00 26.08
CA MET A 265 18.97 8.93 26.03
C MET A 265 19.65 10.03 26.83
N ARG A 266 19.02 11.20 26.94
CA ARG A 266 19.47 12.33 27.78
C ARG A 266 19.02 12.23 29.24
N GLY A 267 18.48 11.08 29.66
CA GLY A 267 18.11 10.81 31.06
C GLY A 267 16.72 11.29 31.48
N ALA A 268 15.88 11.74 30.55
CA ALA A 268 14.50 12.11 30.88
C ALA A 268 13.70 10.88 31.33
N ARG A 269 12.91 11.04 32.40
CA ARG A 269 11.93 10.04 32.83
C ARG A 269 10.59 10.30 32.15
N LEU A 270 10.33 9.58 31.06
CA LEU A 270 9.09 9.70 30.29
C LEU A 270 8.16 8.52 30.54
N LYS A 271 6.86 8.78 30.51
CA LYS A 271 5.84 7.73 30.54
C LYS A 271 5.75 7.06 29.16
N LYS A 272 5.32 5.79 29.14
CA LYS A 272 4.89 5.11 27.92
C LYS A 272 3.93 6.01 27.15
N ARG A 273 4.15 6.15 25.85
CA ARG A 273 3.28 6.89 24.93
C ARG A 273 3.15 6.14 23.61
N GLU A 274 1.95 6.18 23.06
CA GLU A 274 1.63 5.65 21.73
C GLU A 274 1.55 6.80 20.73
N TYR A 275 2.32 6.70 19.65
CA TYR A 275 2.36 7.66 18.57
C TYR A 275 1.60 7.11 17.37
N LEU A 276 0.39 7.58 17.19
CA LEU A 276 -0.52 7.07 16.17
C LEU A 276 -0.13 7.56 14.76
N VAL A 277 -0.08 6.64 13.82
CA VAL A 277 0.04 6.86 12.37
C VAL A 277 -1.36 7.08 11.82
N GLY A 278 -1.65 8.30 11.42
CA GLY A 278 -2.95 8.69 10.89
C GLY A 278 -3.17 8.23 9.45
N ALA A 279 -4.43 8.24 9.03
CA ALA A 279 -4.83 8.18 7.64
C ALA A 279 -4.94 9.61 7.09
N ILE A 280 -4.35 9.86 5.91
CA ILE A 280 -4.36 11.17 5.25
C ILE A 280 -5.59 11.28 4.34
N ARG A 281 -5.72 10.35 3.40
CA ARG A 281 -6.73 10.36 2.34
C ARG A 281 -6.83 9.00 1.66
N VAL A 282 -7.87 8.79 0.88
CA VAL A 282 -7.93 7.68 -0.09
C VAL A 282 -7.38 8.12 -1.43
N VAL A 283 -6.38 7.41 -1.94
CA VAL A 283 -5.89 7.54 -3.32
C VAL A 283 -6.79 6.66 -4.19
N THR A 284 -7.72 7.30 -4.91
CA THR A 284 -8.66 6.60 -5.80
C THR A 284 -7.94 6.15 -7.07
N ARG A 285 -8.10 4.88 -7.42
CA ARG A 285 -7.63 4.27 -8.66
C ARG A 285 -8.73 3.36 -9.25
N GLN A 286 -8.39 2.63 -10.31
CA GLN A 286 -9.35 1.83 -11.08
C GLN A 286 -10.12 0.80 -10.25
N SER A 287 -9.55 0.27 -9.16
CA SER A 287 -10.21 -0.77 -8.34
C SER A 287 -11.42 -0.29 -7.54
N THR A 288 -11.63 1.03 -7.41
CA THR A 288 -12.80 1.61 -6.74
C THR A 288 -13.37 2.82 -7.46
N GLU A 289 -12.74 3.24 -8.55
CA GLU A 289 -13.24 4.23 -9.49
C GLU A 289 -14.42 3.61 -10.24
N TRP A 290 -15.55 3.58 -9.53
CA TRP A 290 -16.85 3.26 -10.04
C TRP A 290 -17.17 4.26 -11.14
N MET A 291 -16.78 3.95 -12.37
CA MET A 291 -17.55 4.46 -13.48
C MET A 291 -18.88 3.75 -13.34
N ALA A 292 -19.91 4.50 -12.95
CA ALA A 292 -21.29 4.01 -12.88
C ALA A 292 -21.77 3.69 -14.28
N ILE A 293 -21.17 2.68 -14.89
CA ILE A 293 -21.54 2.22 -16.20
C ILE A 293 -22.59 1.13 -15.96
N ALA A 294 -23.76 1.58 -15.53
CA ALA A 294 -24.98 0.78 -15.60
C ALA A 294 -25.16 0.18 -17.01
N ASP A 295 -24.60 0.87 -17.99
CA ASP A 295 -24.42 0.44 -19.37
C ASP A 295 -23.47 -0.77 -19.51
N LYS A 296 -23.95 -1.98 -19.19
CA LYS A 296 -23.20 -3.24 -19.35
C LYS A 296 -22.41 -3.35 -20.66
N PRO A 297 -22.92 -2.92 -21.84
CA PRO A 297 -22.12 -2.81 -23.05
C PRO A 297 -20.84 -1.99 -22.92
N VAL A 298 -20.90 -0.81 -22.30
CA VAL A 298 -19.73 0.05 -22.10
C VAL A 298 -18.79 -0.52 -21.04
N ALA A 299 -19.29 -1.18 -19.99
CA ALA A 299 -18.42 -1.90 -19.04
C ALA A 299 -17.61 -2.99 -19.76
N ARG A 300 -18.28 -3.80 -20.60
CA ARG A 300 -17.61 -4.79 -21.46
C ARG A 300 -16.61 -4.15 -22.42
N ALA A 301 -16.91 -2.97 -22.95
CA ALA A 301 -15.99 -2.20 -23.79
C ALA A 301 -14.70 -1.88 -23.07
N LEU A 302 -14.78 -1.39 -21.83
CA LEU A 302 -13.62 -1.01 -21.03
C LEU A 302 -12.75 -2.21 -20.66
N THR A 303 -13.36 -3.30 -20.20
CA THR A 303 -12.66 -4.55 -19.92
C THR A 303 -11.92 -5.04 -21.17
N TYR A 304 -12.61 -5.09 -22.30
CA TYR A 304 -12.00 -5.50 -23.56
C TYR A 304 -10.87 -4.58 -24.03
N ILE A 305 -11.03 -3.26 -23.90
CA ILE A 305 -9.97 -2.29 -24.21
C ILE A 305 -8.77 -2.54 -23.29
N ARG A 306 -8.97 -2.71 -21.98
CA ARG A 306 -7.89 -3.01 -21.04
C ARG A 306 -7.13 -4.26 -21.47
N GLU A 307 -7.79 -5.35 -21.82
CA GLU A 307 -7.13 -6.58 -22.24
C GLU A 307 -6.41 -6.43 -23.59
N ALA A 308 -7.12 -5.92 -24.60
CA ALA A 308 -6.67 -5.92 -25.99
C ALA A 308 -5.83 -4.70 -26.40
N ALA A 309 -5.69 -3.66 -25.56
CA ALA A 309 -5.04 -2.40 -25.94
C ALA A 309 -3.62 -2.56 -26.50
N SER A 310 -2.86 -3.58 -26.09
CA SER A 310 -1.50 -3.82 -26.58
C SER A 310 -1.46 -4.31 -28.04
N ALA A 311 -2.56 -4.85 -28.57
CA ALA A 311 -2.66 -5.25 -29.97
C ALA A 311 -2.72 -3.99 -30.86
N PRO A 312 -1.77 -3.79 -31.80
CA PRO A 312 -1.79 -2.65 -32.71
C PRO A 312 -3.07 -2.60 -33.56
N THR A 313 -3.61 -3.78 -33.86
CA THR A 313 -4.79 -4.00 -34.70
C THR A 313 -6.12 -3.68 -34.03
N LEU A 314 -6.15 -3.38 -32.73
CA LEU A 314 -7.39 -3.05 -32.02
C LEU A 314 -8.05 -1.80 -32.62
N ARG A 315 -9.28 -1.95 -33.13
CA ARG A 315 -10.08 -0.85 -33.67
C ARG A 315 -11.34 -0.64 -32.84
N VAL A 316 -11.93 0.56 -32.97
CA VAL A 316 -13.25 0.88 -32.39
C VAL A 316 -14.34 -0.11 -32.81
N THR A 317 -14.23 -0.68 -34.02
CA THR A 317 -15.16 -1.70 -34.53
C THR A 317 -15.10 -3.01 -33.74
N ASP A 318 -13.94 -3.38 -33.19
CA ASP A 318 -13.80 -4.60 -32.39
C ASP A 318 -14.43 -4.39 -31.02
N VAL A 319 -14.22 -3.21 -30.43
CA VAL A 319 -14.90 -2.80 -29.19
C VAL A 319 -16.42 -2.82 -29.39
N ALA A 320 -16.93 -2.26 -30.48
CA ALA A 320 -18.37 -2.24 -30.79
C ALA A 320 -18.95 -3.67 -30.95
N ARG A 321 -18.19 -4.59 -31.56
CA ARG A 321 -18.55 -6.00 -31.70
C ARG A 321 -18.69 -6.67 -30.33
N VAL A 322 -17.72 -6.44 -29.42
CA VAL A 322 -17.79 -6.95 -28.05
C VAL A 322 -18.98 -6.33 -27.31
N CYS A 323 -19.29 -5.05 -27.52
CA CYS A 323 -20.46 -4.43 -26.91
C CYS A 323 -21.81 -5.03 -27.39
N GLY A 324 -21.82 -5.70 -28.56
CA GLY A 324 -23.06 -6.09 -29.25
C GLY A 324 -23.83 -4.88 -29.80
N LEU A 325 -23.13 -3.80 -30.15
CA LEU A 325 -23.71 -2.53 -30.58
C LEU A 325 -23.13 -2.07 -31.92
N SER A 326 -23.86 -1.18 -32.62
CA SER A 326 -23.29 -0.48 -33.76
C SER A 326 -22.15 0.44 -33.33
N ARG A 327 -21.22 0.76 -34.24
CA ARG A 327 -20.09 1.67 -33.96
C ARG A 327 -20.57 3.03 -33.42
N ARG A 328 -21.60 3.61 -34.03
CA ARG A 328 -22.16 4.91 -33.62
C ARG A 328 -22.79 4.83 -32.22
N ALA A 329 -23.56 3.78 -31.94
CA ALA A 329 -24.16 3.60 -30.63
C ALA A 329 -23.09 3.37 -29.55
N THR A 330 -22.03 2.62 -29.88
CA THR A 330 -20.89 2.40 -28.98
C THR A 330 -20.21 3.71 -28.63
N GLU A 331 -19.82 4.53 -29.62
CA GLU A 331 -19.16 5.81 -29.36
C GLU A 331 -20.02 6.77 -28.53
N ILE A 332 -21.33 6.87 -28.82
CA ILE A 332 -22.24 7.73 -28.06
C ILE A 332 -22.36 7.25 -26.61
N ARG A 333 -22.67 5.96 -26.41
CA ARG A 333 -22.85 5.39 -25.06
C ARG A 333 -21.56 5.44 -24.26
N PHE A 334 -20.43 5.10 -24.89
CA PHE A 334 -19.11 5.13 -24.28
C PHE A 334 -18.71 6.54 -23.88
N LYS A 335 -18.90 7.53 -24.76
CA LYS A 335 -18.60 8.94 -24.43
C LYS A 335 -19.49 9.49 -23.33
N ASN A 336 -20.78 9.16 -23.34
CA ASN A 336 -21.70 9.58 -22.30
C ASN A 336 -21.37 8.97 -20.93
N ALA A 337 -20.90 7.72 -20.90
CA ALA A 337 -20.60 7.01 -19.66
C ALA A 337 -19.19 7.28 -19.11
N THR A 338 -18.21 7.54 -19.98
CA THR A 338 -16.78 7.67 -19.60
C THR A 338 -16.22 9.08 -19.75
N GLY A 339 -16.96 9.99 -20.41
CA GLY A 339 -16.49 11.33 -20.77
C GLY A 339 -15.46 11.36 -21.91
N ARG A 340 -15.06 10.20 -22.45
CA ARG A 340 -14.04 10.04 -23.50
C ARG A 340 -14.58 9.21 -24.65
N THR A 341 -14.04 9.40 -25.85
CA THR A 341 -14.30 8.51 -26.98
C THR A 341 -13.61 7.16 -26.79
N VAL A 342 -14.07 6.13 -27.51
CA VAL A 342 -13.44 4.80 -27.46
C VAL A 342 -11.97 4.87 -27.85
N ARG A 343 -11.65 5.70 -28.85
CA ARG A 343 -10.28 5.91 -29.32
C ARG A 343 -9.40 6.54 -28.25
N GLU A 344 -9.88 7.57 -27.57
CA GLU A 344 -9.14 8.24 -26.49
C GLU A 344 -8.86 7.28 -25.34
N GLU A 345 -9.78 6.37 -25.03
CA GLU A 345 -9.55 5.39 -23.96
C GLU A 345 -8.55 4.29 -24.37
N ILE A 346 -8.56 3.83 -25.63
CA ILE A 346 -7.50 2.95 -26.16
C ILE A 346 -6.14 3.64 -26.05
N GLU A 347 -6.04 4.91 -26.49
CA GLU A 347 -4.81 5.69 -26.39
C GLU A 347 -4.37 5.87 -24.93
N HIS A 348 -5.30 6.12 -24.02
CA HIS A 348 -5.06 6.25 -22.59
C HIS A 348 -4.44 4.97 -21.99
N VAL A 349 -5.07 3.81 -22.21
CA VAL A 349 -4.57 2.52 -21.69
C VAL A 349 -3.19 2.18 -22.25
N ARG A 350 -2.96 2.43 -23.55
CA ARG A 350 -1.65 2.21 -24.18
C ARG A 350 -0.56 3.10 -23.59
N LEU A 351 -0.88 4.36 -23.31
CA LEU A 351 0.06 5.31 -22.70
C LEU A 351 0.43 4.93 -21.27
N GLU A 352 -0.54 4.51 -20.45
CA GLU A 352 -0.27 4.06 -19.07
C GLU A 352 0.61 2.79 -19.06
N ARG A 353 0.37 1.84 -19.95
CA ARG A 353 1.24 0.66 -20.11
C ARG A 353 2.66 1.04 -20.53
N LEU A 354 2.79 1.95 -21.49
CA LEU A 354 4.09 2.44 -21.91
C LEU A 354 4.83 3.13 -20.77
N ARG A 355 4.11 3.89 -19.94
CA ARG A 355 4.66 4.57 -18.76
C ARG A 355 5.30 3.57 -17.79
N ALA A 356 4.63 2.47 -17.48
CA ALA A 356 5.17 1.40 -16.64
C ALA A 356 6.41 0.75 -17.28
N LEU A 357 6.32 0.34 -18.56
CA LEU A 357 7.43 -0.33 -19.26
C LEU A 357 8.66 0.57 -19.45
N LEU A 358 8.49 1.89 -19.53
CA LEU A 358 9.61 2.82 -19.63
C LEU A 358 10.52 2.75 -18.40
N VAL A 359 9.96 2.45 -17.23
CA VAL A 359 10.68 2.28 -15.96
C VAL A 359 11.26 0.87 -15.88
N GLU A 360 10.44 -0.14 -16.14
CA GLU A 360 10.74 -1.56 -15.88
C GLU A 360 11.65 -2.22 -16.94
N SER A 361 11.79 -1.66 -18.14
CA SER A 361 12.45 -2.34 -19.26
C SER A 361 13.55 -1.54 -19.94
N ASP A 362 14.71 -2.18 -20.13
CA ASP A 362 15.88 -1.63 -20.84
C ASP A 362 15.73 -1.60 -22.36
N LEU A 363 14.60 -2.08 -22.88
CA LEU A 363 14.31 -2.04 -24.31
C LEU A 363 14.26 -0.60 -24.81
N THR A 364 14.63 -0.41 -26.08
CA THR A 364 14.54 0.91 -26.71
C THR A 364 13.10 1.42 -26.70
N ILE A 365 12.91 2.74 -26.60
CA ILE A 365 11.59 3.38 -26.63
C ILE A 365 10.78 2.90 -27.84
N GLY A 366 11.42 2.72 -28.99
CA GLY A 366 10.77 2.19 -30.19
C GLY A 366 10.30 0.73 -30.11
N LYS A 367 10.98 -0.13 -29.34
CA LYS A 367 10.50 -1.50 -29.06
C LYS A 367 9.34 -1.47 -28.07
N LEU A 368 9.40 -0.61 -27.06
CA LEU A 368 8.31 -0.46 -26.09
C LEU A 368 7.04 0.13 -26.71
N ALA A 369 7.18 1.14 -27.57
CA ALA A 369 6.09 1.73 -28.33
C ALA A 369 5.31 0.66 -29.10
N ARG A 370 6.03 -0.22 -29.83
CA ARG A 370 5.42 -1.33 -30.58
C ARG A 370 4.74 -2.35 -29.66
N ARG A 371 5.34 -2.69 -28.51
CA ARG A 371 4.72 -3.57 -27.50
C ARG A 371 3.44 -3.00 -26.90
N CYS A 372 3.33 -1.68 -26.85
CA CYS A 372 2.13 -0.98 -26.36
C CYS A 372 1.12 -0.68 -27.47
N GLY A 373 1.30 -1.22 -28.69
CA GLY A 373 0.35 -1.03 -29.78
C GLY A 373 0.48 0.29 -30.54
N PHE A 374 1.59 1.03 -30.40
CA PHE A 374 1.85 2.24 -31.19
C PHE A 374 2.64 1.93 -32.46
N GLU A 375 2.10 2.35 -33.61
CA GLU A 375 2.75 2.19 -34.92
C GLU A 375 3.66 3.37 -35.27
N CYS A 376 3.36 4.58 -34.78
CA CYS A 376 4.09 5.81 -35.11
C CYS A 376 4.72 6.46 -33.86
N GLN A 377 6.06 6.49 -33.81
CA GLN A 377 6.80 7.09 -32.69
C GLN A 377 6.63 8.62 -32.62
N THR A 378 6.54 9.30 -33.75
CA THR A 378 6.38 10.77 -33.79
C THR A 378 5.04 11.18 -33.20
N HIS A 379 3.96 10.47 -33.57
CA HIS A 379 2.64 10.69 -32.97
C HIS A 379 2.65 10.37 -31.47
N LEU A 380 3.25 9.24 -31.08
CA LEU A 380 3.41 8.83 -29.69
C LEU A 380 4.12 9.89 -28.84
N GLY A 381 5.25 10.43 -29.31
CA GLY A 381 5.99 11.46 -28.59
C GLY A 381 5.15 12.71 -28.31
N ARG A 382 4.33 13.13 -29.28
CA ARG A 382 3.43 14.28 -29.13
C ARG A 382 2.34 14.02 -28.09
N ILE A 383 1.66 12.87 -28.16
CA ILE A 383 0.57 12.55 -27.22
C ILE A 383 1.12 12.29 -25.80
N PHE A 384 2.30 11.67 -25.68
CA PHE A 384 2.96 11.43 -24.40
C PHE A 384 3.33 12.76 -23.73
N ARG A 385 3.95 13.69 -24.46
CA ARG A 385 4.31 15.01 -23.94
C ARG A 385 3.08 15.82 -23.56
N LYS A 386 2.02 15.78 -24.38
CA LYS A 386 0.74 16.44 -24.07
C LYS A 386 0.12 15.89 -22.77
N ARG A 387 0.23 14.59 -22.52
CA ARG A 387 -0.39 13.93 -21.36
C ARG A 387 0.41 14.06 -20.08
N PHE A 388 1.73 13.90 -20.14
CA PHE A 388 2.60 13.79 -18.97
C PHE A 388 3.53 14.99 -18.78
N ASN A 389 3.41 16.01 -19.64
CA ASN A 389 4.21 17.24 -19.62
C ASN A 389 5.74 17.01 -19.65
N THR A 390 6.18 15.86 -20.17
CA THR A 390 7.60 15.48 -20.29
C THR A 390 7.81 14.57 -21.50
N THR A 391 9.05 14.36 -21.94
CA THR A 391 9.36 13.40 -23.00
C THR A 391 9.55 11.99 -22.44
N MET A 392 9.33 10.94 -23.26
CA MET A 392 9.53 9.54 -22.85
C MET A 392 10.96 9.27 -22.36
N GLY A 393 11.96 9.91 -22.98
CA GLY A 393 13.37 9.79 -22.60
C GLY A 393 13.65 10.42 -21.23
N GLN A 394 13.16 11.65 -21.01
CA GLN A 394 13.27 12.32 -19.71
C GLN A 394 12.53 11.56 -18.61
N TYR A 395 11.32 11.05 -18.90
CA TYR A 395 10.55 10.24 -17.95
C TYR A 395 11.32 8.99 -17.52
N ARG A 396 11.91 8.27 -18.48
CA ARG A 396 12.73 7.09 -18.20
C ARG A 396 13.99 7.41 -17.40
N ALA A 397 14.70 8.49 -17.75
CA ALA A 397 15.93 8.88 -17.06
C ALA A 397 15.64 9.26 -15.59
N ALA A 398 14.59 10.05 -15.36
CA ALA A 398 14.18 10.44 -14.02
C ALA A 398 13.77 9.25 -13.15
N ALA A 399 13.07 8.27 -13.71
CA ALA A 399 12.60 7.10 -12.96
C ALA A 399 13.70 6.07 -12.66
N ARG A 400 14.78 6.05 -13.44
CA ARG A 400 15.89 5.10 -13.29
C ARG A 400 17.11 5.66 -12.55
N GLY A 401 17.01 6.90 -12.09
CA GLY A 401 18.04 7.55 -11.30
C GLY A 401 19.38 7.66 -12.02
N GLY A 402 19.45 8.39 -13.13
CA GLY A 402 20.78 8.81 -13.55
C GLY A 402 20.86 9.90 -14.61
N PRO A 403 22.05 10.49 -14.77
CA PRO A 403 23.06 10.80 -13.74
C PRO A 403 22.66 11.95 -12.81
#